data_AF-A0A815QTL4-F1
#
_entry.id   AF-A0A815QTL4-F1
#
_cell.length_a   1.000
_cell.length_b   1.000
_cell.length_c   1.000
_cell.angle_alpha   90.00
_cell.angle_beta   90.00
_cell.angle_gamma   90.00
#
_symmetry.space_group_name_H-M   'P 1'
#
loop_
_entity.id
_entity.type
_entity.pdbx_description
1 polymer ?
#
loop_
_entity_poly.entity_id
_entity_poly.type
_entity_poly.pdbx_seq_one_letter_code
_entity_poly.pdbx_strand_id
1 'polypeptide(L)'
;LAPLFALANNIVELRLDAWKLLSKYKRPIPFKAADIGIWSDIFSGVSYLAVLTNAIVIAWTSEFIPKMAYRILQSTGSSLSGYVDWTLTSISIADYNSTGRMPPDVPGGLTYCRYRDFRSSAAPYTESSIYWNVLAARLAFIIVFEHAVFFIIYILNWLVPDVPKTIQNKIDHERYIDQRERWTHETTDEKFKQAAVTSEAISRMFRISTNLPNSTLETKDKPPTQRPVQRKNNRIGVSRIDE
;
A
#
# COMPACT_ATOMS: atom_id res chain seq x y z
N LEU A 1 -20.59 11.38 -2.29
CA LEU A 1 -21.41 10.36 -2.98
C LEU A 1 -20.56 9.22 -3.53
N ALA A 2 -19.43 9.47 -4.20
CA ALA A 2 -18.59 8.40 -4.78
C ALA A 2 -18.28 7.22 -3.81
N PRO A 3 -17.88 7.43 -2.54
CA PRO A 3 -17.64 6.31 -1.62
C PRO A 3 -18.88 5.48 -1.29
N LEU A 4 -20.07 6.09 -1.28
CA LEU A 4 -21.34 5.40 -1.05
C LEU A 4 -21.67 4.45 -2.21
N PHE A 5 -21.47 4.91 -3.45
CA PHE A 5 -21.65 4.07 -4.63
C PHE A 5 -20.63 2.95 -4.70
N ALA A 6 -19.37 3.22 -4.34
CA ALA A 6 -18.34 2.19 -4.24
C ALA A 6 -18.69 1.13 -3.19
N LEU A 7 -19.19 1.54 -2.01
CA LEU A 7 -19.64 0.61 -0.97
C LEU A 7 -20.80 -0.27 -1.43
N ALA A 8 -21.82 0.33 -2.06
CA ALA A 8 -22.96 -0.41 -2.60
C ALA A 8 -22.51 -1.43 -3.67
N ASN A 9 -21.59 -1.01 -4.56
CA ASN A 9 -21.00 -1.90 -5.55
C ASN A 9 -20.25 -3.06 -4.89
N ASN A 10 -19.39 -2.79 -3.90
CA ASN A 10 -18.61 -3.82 -3.20
C ASN A 10 -19.50 -4.85 -2.46
N ILE A 11 -20.65 -4.43 -1.91
CA ILE A 11 -21.60 -5.36 -1.26
C ILE A 11 -22.19 -6.33 -2.27
N VAL A 12 -22.58 -5.82 -3.45
CA VAL A 12 -23.11 -6.64 -4.53
C VAL A 12 -22.02 -7.55 -5.09
N GLU A 13 -20.83 -7.01 -5.36
CA GLU A 13 -19.69 -7.74 -5.92
C GLU A 13 -19.28 -8.91 -5.02
N LEU A 14 -19.22 -8.71 -3.70
CA LEU A 14 -18.90 -9.78 -2.75
C LEU A 14 -19.85 -10.98 -2.86
N ARG A 15 -21.14 -10.73 -3.08
CA ARG A 15 -22.14 -11.81 -3.24
C ARG A 15 -22.02 -12.49 -4.60
N LEU A 16 -21.79 -11.70 -5.65
CA LEU A 16 -21.64 -12.21 -7.00
C LEU A 16 -20.37 -13.07 -7.15
N ASP A 17 -19.24 -12.62 -6.60
CA ASP A 17 -17.98 -13.38 -6.62
C ASP A 17 -18.10 -14.69 -5.84
N ALA A 18 -18.74 -14.67 -4.67
CA ALA A 18 -19.00 -15.89 -3.91
C ALA A 18 -19.90 -16.87 -4.69
N TRP A 19 -20.99 -16.39 -5.30
CA TRP A 19 -21.85 -17.22 -6.13
C TRP A 19 -21.11 -17.81 -7.34
N LYS A 20 -20.26 -17.01 -8.00
CA LYS A 20 -19.46 -17.40 -9.15
C LYS A 20 -18.45 -18.50 -8.78
N LEU A 21 -17.75 -18.34 -7.66
CA LEU A 21 -16.80 -19.33 -7.15
C LEU A 21 -17.49 -20.64 -6.74
N LEU A 22 -18.69 -20.58 -6.16
CA LEU A 22 -19.42 -21.77 -5.69
C LEU A 22 -20.19 -22.50 -6.79
N SER A 23 -20.74 -21.78 -7.77
CA SER A 23 -21.69 -22.34 -8.76
C SER A 23 -21.13 -22.45 -10.17
N LYS A 24 -20.10 -21.68 -10.55
CA LYS A 24 -19.63 -21.58 -11.94
C LYS A 24 -18.22 -22.12 -12.16
N TYR A 25 -17.32 -21.99 -11.18
CA TYR A 25 -15.94 -22.44 -11.32
C TYR A 25 -15.71 -23.83 -10.72
N LYS A 26 -14.76 -24.57 -11.29
CA LYS A 26 -14.21 -25.78 -10.66
C LYS A 26 -13.35 -25.37 -9.47
N ARG A 27 -13.26 -26.24 -8.47
CA ARG A 27 -12.46 -26.00 -7.27
C ARG A 27 -10.99 -25.72 -7.64
N PRO A 28 -10.43 -24.57 -7.27
CA PRO A 28 -9.03 -24.26 -7.51
C PRO A 28 -8.11 -25.04 -6.55
N ILE A 29 -6.86 -25.26 -6.97
CA ILE A 29 -5.83 -25.83 -6.11
C ILE A 29 -5.41 -24.75 -5.10
N PRO A 30 -5.44 -25.05 -3.78
CA PRO A 30 -5.09 -24.06 -2.77
C PRO A 30 -3.61 -23.68 -2.87
N PHE A 31 -3.34 -22.37 -2.95
CA PHE A 31 -2.01 -21.79 -2.89
C PHE A 31 -1.91 -20.89 -1.65
N LYS A 32 -0.76 -20.90 -0.97
CA LYS A 32 -0.51 -20.03 0.18
C LYS A 32 0.16 -18.75 -0.30
N ALA A 33 -0.50 -17.62 -0.14
CA ALA A 33 0.07 -16.30 -0.32
C ALA A 33 0.17 -15.60 1.04
N ALA A 34 1.32 -14.96 1.31
CA ALA A 34 1.48 -14.14 2.52
C ALA A 34 0.77 -12.79 2.35
N ASP A 35 0.85 -12.21 1.15
CA ASP A 35 0.34 -10.87 0.82
C ASP A 35 -0.40 -10.88 -0.53
N ILE A 36 -1.07 -9.76 -0.84
CA ILE A 36 -1.75 -9.54 -2.13
C ILE A 36 -0.76 -9.36 -3.32
N GLY A 37 0.53 -9.16 -3.04
CA GLY A 37 1.60 -9.00 -4.02
C GLY A 37 1.65 -7.61 -4.65
N ILE A 38 1.91 -7.54 -5.95
CA ILE A 38 2.12 -6.30 -6.74
C ILE A 38 1.00 -5.26 -6.59
N TRP A 39 -0.22 -5.71 -6.27
CA TRP A 39 -1.36 -4.82 -6.05
C TRP A 39 -1.12 -3.81 -4.93
N SER A 40 -0.34 -4.16 -3.89
CA SER A 40 0.03 -3.22 -2.82
C SER A 40 0.82 -2.02 -3.36
N ASP A 41 1.77 -2.28 -4.25
CA ASP A 41 2.57 -1.23 -4.89
C ASP A 41 1.72 -0.37 -5.84
N ILE A 42 0.79 -1.00 -6.57
CA ILE A 42 -0.16 -0.30 -7.44
C ILE A 42 -1.06 0.63 -6.60
N PHE A 43 -1.65 0.16 -5.50
CA PHE A 43 -2.48 0.99 -4.64
C PHE A 43 -1.69 2.15 -4.02
N SER A 44 -0.43 1.92 -3.67
CA SER A 44 0.48 2.97 -3.20
C SER A 44 0.68 4.03 -4.28
N GLY A 45 1.00 3.62 -5.52
CA GLY A 45 1.14 4.52 -6.67
C GLY A 45 -0.13 5.32 -6.97
N VAL A 46 -1.30 4.66 -6.97
CA VAL A 46 -2.60 5.32 -7.15
C VAL A 46 -2.87 6.33 -6.04
N SER A 47 -2.47 6.04 -4.80
CA SER A 47 -2.63 6.96 -3.66
C SER A 47 -1.79 8.22 -3.82
N TYR A 48 -0.53 8.11 -4.25
CA TYR A 48 0.32 9.27 -4.55
C TYR A 48 -0.27 10.13 -5.68
N LEU A 49 -0.70 9.50 -6.78
CA LEU A 49 -1.34 10.21 -7.89
C LEU A 49 -2.67 10.85 -7.48
N ALA A 50 -3.43 10.24 -6.58
CA ALA A 50 -4.68 10.80 -6.06
C ALA A 50 -4.46 12.12 -5.31
N VAL A 51 -3.37 12.26 -4.55
CA VAL A 51 -3.03 13.52 -3.86
C VAL A 51 -2.78 14.63 -4.88
N LEU A 52 -1.93 14.37 -5.88
CA LEU A 52 -1.59 15.34 -6.92
C LEU A 52 -2.81 15.75 -7.76
N THR A 53 -3.60 14.78 -8.21
CA THR A 53 -4.79 15.04 -9.04
C THR A 53 -5.84 15.85 -8.28
N ASN A 54 -6.10 15.55 -7.00
CA ASN A 54 -7.01 16.33 -6.17
C ASN A 54 -6.53 17.78 -5.97
N ALA A 55 -5.21 17.98 -5.79
CA ALA A 55 -4.62 19.32 -5.67
C ALA A 55 -4.85 20.15 -6.95
N ILE A 56 -4.61 19.55 -8.11
CA ILE A 56 -4.82 20.19 -9.42
C ILE A 56 -6.30 20.50 -9.64
N VAL A 57 -7.20 19.57 -9.34
CA VAL A 57 -8.65 19.78 -9.47
C VAL A 57 -9.07 20.99 -8.64
N ILE A 58 -8.65 21.08 -7.37
CA ILE A 58 -8.97 22.23 -6.53
C ILE A 58 -8.34 23.52 -7.07
N ALA A 59 -7.09 23.48 -7.52
CA ALA A 59 -6.39 24.68 -7.99
C ALA A 59 -7.01 25.26 -9.28
N TRP A 60 -7.39 24.40 -10.24
CA TRP A 60 -7.75 24.82 -11.59
C TRP A 60 -9.24 24.89 -11.86
N THR A 61 -10.02 23.96 -11.29
CA THR A 61 -11.46 23.88 -11.57
C THR A 61 -12.32 24.61 -10.54
N SER A 62 -11.78 24.82 -9.33
CA SER A 62 -12.52 25.50 -8.26
C SER A 62 -12.32 27.01 -8.29
N GLU A 63 -13.36 27.72 -7.86
CA GLU A 63 -13.31 29.17 -7.56
C GLU A 63 -12.58 29.49 -6.25
N PHE A 64 -12.04 28.48 -5.56
CA PHE A 64 -11.39 28.68 -4.26
C PHE A 64 -10.18 29.60 -4.35
N ILE A 65 -9.22 29.32 -5.24
CA ILE A 65 -7.97 30.09 -5.34
C ILE A 65 -8.22 31.54 -5.78
N PRO A 66 -8.98 31.82 -6.85
CA PRO A 66 -9.22 33.21 -7.27
C PRO A 66 -10.02 34.02 -6.24
N LYS A 67 -10.99 33.40 -5.54
CA LYS A 67 -11.70 34.06 -4.42
C LYS A 67 -10.78 34.35 -3.24
N MET A 68 -9.87 33.45 -2.92
CA MET A 68 -8.86 33.66 -1.88
C MET A 68 -7.90 34.80 -2.28
N ALA A 69 -7.40 34.78 -3.51
CA ALA A 69 -6.52 35.82 -4.04
C ALA A 69 -7.21 37.19 -4.03
N TYR A 70 -8.48 37.28 -4.43
CA TYR A 70 -9.27 38.51 -4.34
C TYR A 70 -9.39 39.03 -2.90
N ARG A 71 -9.71 38.14 -1.94
CA ARG A 71 -9.82 38.50 -0.52
C ARG A 71 -8.53 39.10 0.01
N ILE A 72 -7.38 38.53 -0.35
CA ILE A 72 -6.06 38.93 0.15
C ILE A 72 -5.55 40.20 -0.54
N LEU A 73 -5.68 40.28 -1.87
CA LEU A 73 -5.04 41.33 -2.67
C LEU A 73 -5.92 42.58 -2.82
N GLN A 74 -7.24 42.44 -2.77
CA GLN A 74 -8.16 43.50 -3.21
C GLN A 74 -9.24 43.85 -2.17
N SER A 75 -9.69 42.93 -1.32
CA SER A 75 -10.85 43.18 -0.46
C SER A 75 -10.54 44.09 0.74
N THR A 76 -11.27 45.19 0.85
CA THR A 76 -11.27 46.05 2.04
C THR A 76 -12.35 45.55 3.01
N GLY A 77 -11.98 44.65 3.93
CA GLY A 77 -12.89 44.14 4.96
C GLY A 77 -13.37 42.69 4.81
N SER A 78 -12.65 41.84 4.08
CA SER A 78 -12.90 40.38 3.94
C SER A 78 -14.22 39.98 3.25
N SER A 79 -14.91 40.93 2.62
CA SER A 79 -16.13 40.69 1.83
C SER A 79 -15.79 40.29 0.39
N LEU A 80 -16.67 39.52 -0.26
CA LEU A 80 -16.61 39.23 -1.70
C LEU A 80 -17.36 40.26 -2.57
N SER A 81 -17.78 41.38 -1.99
CA SER A 81 -18.45 42.45 -2.74
C SER A 81 -17.53 42.97 -3.85
N GLY A 82 -17.96 42.85 -5.11
CA GLY A 82 -17.16 43.22 -6.28
C GLY A 82 -16.28 42.10 -6.88
N TYR A 83 -16.33 40.86 -6.34
CA TYR A 83 -15.56 39.73 -6.88
C TYR A 83 -15.90 39.45 -8.35
N VAL A 84 -17.20 39.46 -8.70
CA VAL A 84 -17.64 39.17 -10.07
C VAL A 84 -17.09 40.22 -11.03
N ASP A 85 -17.19 41.51 -10.70
CA ASP A 85 -16.63 42.59 -11.50
C ASP A 85 -15.11 42.50 -11.62
N TRP A 86 -14.40 42.04 -10.59
CA TRP A 86 -12.96 41.81 -10.62
C TRP A 86 -12.55 40.62 -11.50
N THR A 87 -13.37 39.56 -11.57
CA THR A 87 -13.09 38.38 -12.42
C THR A 87 -13.46 38.55 -13.88
N LEU A 88 -14.17 39.62 -14.24
CA LEU A 88 -14.68 39.86 -15.58
C LEU A 88 -13.82 40.90 -16.30
N THR A 89 -13.25 40.52 -17.44
CA THR A 89 -12.59 41.45 -18.36
C THR A 89 -13.58 41.91 -19.42
N SER A 90 -13.52 43.18 -19.81
CA SER A 90 -14.34 43.73 -20.91
C SER A 90 -13.59 43.73 -22.23
N ILE A 91 -14.27 43.40 -23.32
CA ILE A 91 -13.83 43.55 -24.71
C ILE A 91 -14.71 44.58 -25.42
N SER A 92 -14.09 45.49 -26.19
CA SER A 92 -14.81 46.46 -27.00
C SER A 92 -15.40 45.81 -28.25
N ILE A 93 -16.66 46.11 -28.55
CA ILE A 93 -17.33 45.55 -29.75
C ILE A 93 -16.75 46.14 -31.03
N ALA A 94 -16.23 47.38 -30.99
CA ALA A 94 -15.58 48.01 -32.14
C ALA A 94 -14.35 47.20 -32.60
N ASP A 95 -13.52 46.76 -31.66
CA ASP A 95 -12.33 45.96 -31.94
C ASP A 95 -12.72 44.58 -32.47
N TYR A 96 -13.81 44.02 -31.97
CA TYR A 96 -14.31 42.72 -32.42
C TYR A 96 -14.96 42.78 -33.81
N ASN A 97 -15.67 43.85 -34.14
CA ASN A 97 -16.26 44.08 -35.48
C ASN A 97 -15.16 44.11 -36.55
N SER A 98 -13.99 44.68 -36.24
CA SER A 98 -12.84 44.71 -37.15
C SER A 98 -12.31 43.31 -37.52
N THR A 99 -12.58 42.29 -36.71
CA THR A 99 -12.16 40.90 -36.97
C THR A 99 -13.11 40.12 -37.89
N GLY A 100 -14.30 40.67 -38.19
CA GLY A 100 -15.32 40.01 -39.01
C GLY A 100 -15.95 38.76 -38.39
N ARG A 101 -15.73 38.50 -37.09
CA ARG A 101 -16.20 37.29 -36.39
C ARG A 101 -17.44 37.51 -35.51
N MET A 102 -18.18 38.59 -35.71
CA MET A 102 -19.28 38.94 -34.82
C MET A 102 -20.44 37.94 -34.90
N PRO A 103 -20.92 37.37 -33.78
CA PRO A 103 -22.10 36.53 -33.77
C PRO A 103 -23.33 37.28 -34.29
N PRO A 104 -24.23 36.60 -35.02
CA PRO A 104 -25.43 37.22 -35.58
C PRO A 104 -26.45 37.69 -34.52
N ASP A 105 -26.39 37.17 -33.29
CA ASP A 105 -27.39 37.41 -32.24
C ASP A 105 -27.04 38.56 -31.29
N VAL A 106 -26.02 39.38 -31.57
CA VAL A 106 -25.62 40.47 -30.67
C VAL A 106 -26.63 41.62 -30.74
N PRO A 107 -27.28 42.00 -29.62
CA PRO A 107 -28.21 43.13 -29.60
C PRO A 107 -27.54 44.44 -30.01
N GLY A 108 -28.23 45.24 -30.82
CA GLY A 108 -27.74 46.57 -31.23
C GLY A 108 -27.61 47.54 -30.04
N GLY A 109 -26.54 48.34 -30.02
CA GLY A 109 -26.30 49.39 -29.03
C GLY A 109 -25.37 49.03 -27.87
N LEU A 110 -24.81 47.81 -27.84
CA LEU A 110 -23.76 47.45 -26.89
C LEU A 110 -22.43 48.11 -27.26
N THR A 111 -21.69 48.58 -26.25
CA THR A 111 -20.35 49.18 -26.43
C THR A 111 -19.23 48.20 -26.07
N TYR A 112 -19.44 47.37 -25.04
CA TYR A 112 -18.51 46.34 -24.60
C TYR A 112 -19.24 45.09 -24.10
N CYS A 113 -18.57 43.95 -24.19
CA CYS A 113 -19.01 42.68 -23.60
C CYS A 113 -18.04 42.28 -22.49
N ARG A 114 -18.51 41.54 -21.48
CA ARG A 114 -17.65 41.02 -20.40
C ARG A 114 -17.52 39.50 -20.48
N TYR A 115 -16.31 38.99 -20.28
CA TYR A 115 -16.02 37.57 -20.25
C TYR A 115 -15.10 37.24 -19.07
N ARG A 116 -15.12 35.97 -18.66
CA ARG A 116 -14.36 35.51 -17.51
C ARG A 116 -12.92 35.20 -17.93
N ASP A 117 -12.03 36.15 -17.71
CA ASP A 117 -10.58 35.99 -17.86
C ASP A 117 -9.85 37.14 -17.16
N PHE A 118 -8.54 37.02 -16.95
CA PHE A 118 -7.69 38.04 -16.33
C PHE A 118 -6.82 38.76 -17.37
N ARG A 119 -7.45 39.31 -18.41
CA ARG A 119 -6.76 40.03 -19.50
C ARG A 119 -6.87 41.54 -19.33
N SER A 120 -6.02 42.27 -20.04
CA SER A 120 -6.20 43.71 -20.22
C SER A 120 -7.49 43.99 -21.00
N SER A 121 -8.22 45.04 -20.64
CA SER A 121 -9.46 45.45 -21.31
C SER A 121 -9.24 46.25 -22.59
N ALA A 122 -7.98 46.56 -22.92
CA ALA A 122 -7.59 47.29 -24.12
C ALA A 122 -6.73 46.43 -25.04
N ALA A 123 -6.84 46.63 -26.35
CA ALA A 123 -5.98 45.99 -27.35
C ALA A 123 -4.50 46.22 -26.99
N PRO A 124 -3.65 45.17 -27.00
CA PRO A 124 -3.83 43.85 -27.62
C PRO A 124 -4.46 42.74 -26.75
N TYR A 125 -5.17 43.05 -25.66
CA TYR A 125 -5.86 42.08 -24.79
C TYR A 125 -4.94 40.99 -24.19
N THR A 126 -3.71 41.39 -23.85
CA THR A 126 -2.70 40.51 -23.23
C THR A 126 -3.03 40.21 -21.77
N GLU A 127 -2.36 39.20 -21.22
CA GLU A 127 -2.53 38.81 -19.82
C GLU A 127 -2.14 39.94 -18.86
N SER A 128 -2.99 40.19 -17.86
CA SER A 128 -2.74 41.20 -16.84
C SER A 128 -1.78 40.69 -15.76
N SER A 129 -1.26 41.59 -14.91
CA SER A 129 -0.49 41.17 -13.73
C SER A 129 -1.31 40.27 -12.77
N ILE A 130 -2.63 40.48 -12.72
CA ILE A 130 -3.55 39.67 -11.89
C ILE A 130 -3.55 38.22 -12.36
N TYR A 131 -3.50 37.97 -13.67
CA TYR A 131 -3.41 36.61 -14.23
C TYR A 131 -2.23 35.85 -13.63
N TRP A 132 -1.04 36.47 -13.68
CA TRP A 132 0.20 35.85 -13.18
C TRP A 132 0.17 35.64 -11.67
N ASN A 133 -0.41 36.57 -10.91
CA ASN A 133 -0.57 36.42 -9.46
C ASN A 133 -1.50 35.26 -9.11
N VAL A 134 -2.62 35.12 -9.82
CA VAL A 134 -3.56 34.00 -9.62
C VAL A 134 -2.93 32.68 -10.05
N LEU A 135 -2.20 32.66 -11.16
CA LEU A 135 -1.48 31.48 -11.63
C LEU A 135 -0.41 31.03 -10.61
N ALA A 136 0.39 31.96 -10.10
CA ALA A 136 1.38 31.70 -9.07
C ALA A 136 0.71 31.16 -7.79
N ALA A 137 -0.41 31.74 -7.37
CA ALA A 137 -1.18 31.26 -6.22
C ALA A 137 -1.71 29.83 -6.43
N ARG A 138 -2.14 29.46 -7.64
CA ARG A 138 -2.56 28.09 -7.97
C ARG A 138 -1.42 27.10 -7.85
N LEU A 139 -0.24 27.43 -8.40
CA LEU A 139 0.93 26.56 -8.34
C LEU A 139 1.45 26.42 -6.90
N ALA A 140 1.51 27.53 -6.15
CA ALA A 140 1.91 27.52 -4.75
C ALA A 140 0.96 26.68 -3.89
N PHE A 141 -0.35 26.77 -4.14
CA PHE A 141 -1.34 25.94 -3.45
C PHE A 141 -1.11 24.45 -3.69
N ILE A 142 -0.81 24.03 -4.93
CA ILE A 142 -0.54 22.62 -5.24
C ILE A 142 0.62 22.11 -4.40
N ILE A 143 1.73 22.85 -4.39
CA ILE A 143 2.94 22.47 -3.63
C ILE A 143 2.62 22.37 -2.13
N VAL A 144 1.97 23.39 -1.55
CA VAL A 144 1.64 23.39 -0.11
C VAL A 144 0.67 22.28 0.24
N PHE A 145 -0.37 22.06 -0.56
CA PHE A 145 -1.36 21.01 -0.33
C PHE A 145 -0.73 19.62 -0.40
N GLU A 146 0.10 19.36 -1.41
CA GLU A 146 0.82 18.11 -1.58
C GLU A 146 1.70 17.80 -0.36
N HIS A 147 2.56 18.75 0.05
CA HIS A 147 3.46 18.56 1.19
C HIS A 147 2.69 18.39 2.50
N ALA A 148 1.59 19.12 2.69
CA ALA A 148 0.75 19.00 3.89
C ALA A 148 0.10 17.62 3.98
N VAL A 149 -0.46 17.10 2.88
CA VAL A 149 -1.08 15.78 2.85
C VAL A 149 -0.05 14.68 3.05
N PHE A 150 1.11 14.74 2.39
CA PHE A 150 2.18 13.77 2.59
C PHE A 150 2.75 13.82 4.01
N PHE A 151 2.84 15.00 4.62
CA PHE A 151 3.24 15.13 6.01
C PHE A 151 2.22 14.47 6.96
N ILE A 152 0.92 14.63 6.71
CA ILE A 152 -0.12 13.94 7.49
C ILE A 152 -0.01 12.42 7.31
N ILE A 153 0.16 11.93 6.07
CA ILE A 153 0.35 10.49 5.80
C ILE A 153 1.59 9.97 6.53
N TYR A 154 2.69 10.72 6.53
CA TYR A 154 3.89 10.37 7.27
C TYR A 154 3.63 10.25 8.79
N ILE A 155 2.89 11.19 9.38
CA ILE A 155 2.49 11.12 10.79
C ILE A 155 1.60 9.89 11.05
N LEU A 156 0.65 9.60 10.16
CA LEU A 156 -0.24 8.45 10.32
C LEU A 156 0.54 7.13 10.30
N ASN A 157 1.51 7.00 9.38
CA ASN A 157 2.40 5.83 9.32
C ASN A 157 3.31 5.73 10.56
N TRP A 158 3.67 6.86 11.17
CA TRP A 158 4.42 6.85 12.43
C TRP A 158 3.54 6.48 13.63
N LEU A 159 2.28 6.91 13.65
CA LEU A 159 1.35 6.67 14.76
C LEU A 159 0.80 5.24 14.79
N VAL A 160 0.52 4.68 13.62
CA VAL A 160 -0.10 3.35 13.48
C VAL A 160 0.98 2.34 13.13
N PRO A 161 1.37 1.44 14.06
CA PRO A 161 2.35 0.41 13.76
C PRO A 161 1.77 -0.64 12.80
N ASP A 162 2.58 -1.07 11.83
CA ASP A 162 2.18 -2.05 10.80
C ASP A 162 1.70 -3.39 11.39
N VAL A 163 2.26 -3.80 12.53
CA VAL A 163 1.89 -5.04 13.22
C VAL A 163 1.21 -4.72 14.56
N PRO A 164 -0.03 -5.20 14.78
CA PRO A 164 -0.70 -5.00 16.05
C PRO A 164 -0.04 -5.82 17.17
N LYS A 165 0.04 -5.24 18.38
CA LYS A 165 0.70 -5.84 19.56
C LYS A 165 0.20 -7.26 19.89
N THR A 166 -1.08 -7.54 19.69
CA THR A 166 -1.66 -8.87 19.96
C THR A 166 -1.02 -9.95 19.08
N ILE A 167 -0.74 -9.63 17.81
CA ILE A 167 -0.10 -10.56 16.89
C ILE A 167 1.39 -10.66 17.21
N GLN A 168 2.03 -9.55 17.55
CA GLN A 168 3.43 -9.55 17.98
C GLN A 168 3.64 -10.46 19.20
N ASN A 169 2.79 -10.33 20.23
CA ASN A 169 2.84 -11.20 21.40
C ASN A 169 2.64 -12.68 21.07
N LYS A 170 1.77 -13.00 20.09
CA LYS A 170 1.56 -14.37 19.63
C LYS A 170 2.79 -14.91 18.87
N ILE A 171 3.36 -14.11 17.98
CA ILE A 171 4.59 -14.45 17.26
C ILE A 171 5.73 -14.70 18.25
N ASP A 172 5.88 -13.83 19.26
CA ASP A 172 6.91 -13.97 20.28
C ASP A 172 6.67 -15.19 21.17
N HIS A 173 5.41 -15.52 21.47
CA HIS A 173 5.05 -16.72 22.21
C HIS A 173 5.36 -18.01 21.44
N GLU A 174 4.99 -18.08 20.16
CA GLU A 174 5.31 -19.22 19.29
C GLU A 174 6.83 -19.36 19.13
N ARG A 175 7.55 -18.25 18.91
CA ARG A 175 9.03 -18.25 18.85
C ARG A 175 9.68 -18.75 20.13
N TYR A 176 9.12 -18.39 21.30
CA TYR A 176 9.63 -18.87 22.58
C TYR A 176 9.44 -20.38 22.74
N ILE A 177 8.27 -20.92 22.38
CA ILE A 177 8.00 -22.37 22.42
C ILE A 177 8.97 -23.11 21.50
N ASP A 178 9.10 -22.65 20.26
CA ASP A 178 10.00 -23.23 19.26
C ASP A 178 11.46 -23.25 19.74
N GLN A 179 11.93 -22.18 20.36
CA GLN A 179 13.27 -22.12 20.93
C GLN A 179 13.42 -23.16 22.04
N ARG A 180 12.47 -23.21 22.97
CA ARG A 180 12.49 -24.16 24.08
C ARG A 180 12.54 -25.60 23.60
N GLU A 181 11.75 -25.96 22.59
CA GLU A 181 11.78 -27.31 22.00
C GLU A 181 13.15 -27.64 21.40
N ARG A 182 13.75 -26.73 20.63
CA ARG A 182 15.11 -26.90 20.09
C ARG A 182 16.15 -27.13 21.19
N TRP A 183 16.13 -26.32 22.25
CA TRP A 183 17.03 -26.49 23.41
C TRP A 183 16.88 -27.86 24.07
N THR A 184 15.64 -28.34 24.25
CA THR A 184 15.40 -29.66 24.85
C THR A 184 15.91 -30.80 23.97
N HIS A 185 15.74 -30.70 22.64
CA HIS A 185 16.26 -31.69 21.69
C HIS A 185 17.79 -31.75 21.73
N GLU A 186 18.47 -30.60 21.65
CA GLU A 186 19.94 -30.53 21.69
C GLU A 186 20.50 -31.08 23.00
N THR A 187 19.92 -30.70 24.14
CA THR A 187 20.33 -31.21 25.46
C THR A 187 20.15 -32.73 25.57
N THR A 188 19.08 -33.25 24.98
CA THR A 188 18.78 -34.69 24.98
C THR A 188 19.78 -35.45 24.10
N ASP A 189 20.08 -34.94 22.91
CA ASP A 189 21.07 -35.52 22.01
C ASP A 189 22.48 -35.54 22.63
N GLU A 190 22.89 -34.48 23.33
CA GLU A 190 24.17 -34.45 24.04
C GLU A 190 24.26 -35.51 25.14
N LYS A 191 23.17 -35.72 25.90
CA LYS A 191 23.11 -36.81 26.90
C LYS A 191 23.20 -38.19 26.24
N PHE A 192 22.55 -38.40 25.11
CA PHE A 192 22.64 -39.66 24.36
C PHE A 192 24.06 -39.94 23.87
N LYS A 193 24.77 -38.92 23.35
CA LYS A 193 26.18 -39.06 22.95
C LYS A 193 27.08 -39.44 24.12
N GLN A 194 26.93 -38.78 25.27
CA GLN A 194 27.71 -39.11 26.48
C GLN A 194 27.41 -40.52 27.00
N ALA A 195 26.14 -40.94 26.99
CA ALA A 195 25.75 -42.30 27.37
C ALA A 195 26.35 -43.36 26.41
N ALA A 196 26.39 -43.07 25.10
CA ALA A 196 27.03 -43.96 24.13
C ALA A 196 28.54 -44.09 24.39
N VAL A 197 29.25 -42.98 24.56
CA VAL A 197 30.70 -42.97 24.86
C VAL A 197 31.02 -43.71 26.16
N THR A 198 30.24 -43.47 27.23
CA THR A 198 30.43 -44.16 28.51
C THR A 198 30.13 -45.66 28.39
N SER A 199 29.08 -46.06 27.68
CA SER A 199 28.79 -47.48 27.45
C SER A 199 29.87 -48.18 26.63
N GLU A 200 30.45 -47.50 25.63
CA GLU A 200 31.57 -48.03 24.85
C GLU A 200 32.83 -48.16 25.70
N ALA A 201 33.13 -47.16 26.54
CA ALA A 201 34.25 -47.21 27.48
C ALA A 201 34.12 -48.36 28.50
N ILE A 202 32.92 -48.56 29.06
CA ILE A 202 32.62 -49.68 29.98
C ILE A 202 32.80 -51.02 29.25
N SER A 203 32.30 -51.16 28.01
CA SER A 203 32.45 -52.38 27.22
C SER A 203 33.93 -52.70 26.89
N ARG A 204 34.74 -51.68 26.60
CA ARG A 204 36.20 -51.82 26.41
C ARG A 204 36.90 -52.26 27.70
N MET A 205 36.56 -51.66 28.85
CA MET A 205 37.12 -52.06 30.15
C MET A 205 36.82 -53.52 30.49
N PHE A 206 35.58 -53.97 30.25
CA PHE A 206 35.19 -55.35 30.48
C PHE A 206 35.98 -56.33 29.60
N ARG A 207 36.18 -56.01 28.31
CA ARG A 207 36.99 -56.83 27.40
C ARG A 207 38.46 -56.95 27.82
N ILE A 208 39.05 -55.88 28.37
CA ILE A 208 40.44 -55.89 28.87
C ILE A 208 40.55 -56.76 30.12
N SER A 209 39.57 -56.66 31.03
CA SER A 209 39.49 -57.48 32.25
C SER A 209 39.30 -58.98 31.98
N THR A 210 38.76 -59.36 30.83
CA THR A 210 38.46 -60.76 30.49
C THR A 210 39.58 -61.50 29.73
N ASN A 211 40.80 -60.97 29.66
CA ASN A 211 41.97 -61.73 29.16
C ASN A 211 42.62 -62.57 30.28
N LEU A 212 41.89 -63.56 30.82
CA LEU A 212 42.45 -64.76 31.46
C LEU A 212 41.68 -65.98 30.90
N PRO A 213 42.30 -67.17 30.79
CA PRO A 213 42.04 -68.14 29.74
C PRO A 213 40.73 -68.93 29.91
N ASN A 214 40.27 -69.43 28.76
CA ASN A 214 39.17 -70.38 28.56
C ASN A 214 38.84 -71.31 29.73
N SER A 215 37.56 -71.31 30.12
CA SER A 215 36.82 -72.54 30.38
C SER A 215 35.34 -72.34 30.07
N THR A 216 34.84 -73.21 29.20
CA THR A 216 33.50 -73.39 28.64
C THR A 216 32.35 -73.35 29.65
N LEU A 217 31.18 -72.87 29.23
CA LEU A 217 29.91 -73.60 29.26
C LEU A 217 28.87 -72.89 28.38
N GLU A 218 28.39 -73.60 27.35
CA GLU A 218 27.25 -73.23 26.51
C GLU A 218 25.98 -73.04 27.35
N THR A 219 25.09 -72.13 26.95
CA THR A 219 23.72 -72.51 26.59
C THR A 219 23.10 -71.49 25.64
N LYS A 220 22.40 -72.05 24.65
CA LYS A 220 21.60 -71.43 23.60
C LYS A 220 20.59 -70.44 24.17
N ASP A 221 20.42 -69.29 23.52
CA ASP A 221 19.09 -68.86 23.08
C ASP A 221 19.17 -67.86 21.92
N LYS A 222 18.35 -68.13 20.91
CA LYS A 222 18.26 -67.42 19.63
C LYS A 222 17.32 -66.22 19.80
N PRO A 223 17.73 -64.97 19.52
CA PRO A 223 16.79 -63.87 19.51
C PRO A 223 15.95 -63.87 18.22
N PRO A 224 14.67 -63.47 18.27
CA PRO A 224 13.77 -63.51 17.14
C PRO A 224 14.09 -62.41 16.13
N THR A 225 13.94 -62.75 14.86
CA THR A 225 13.88 -61.84 13.72
C THR A 225 12.87 -60.71 13.98
N GLN A 226 13.35 -59.48 14.15
CA GLN A 226 12.51 -58.28 14.04
C GLN A 226 12.70 -57.66 12.65
N ARG A 227 11.57 -57.51 11.96
CA ARG A 227 11.44 -56.89 10.63
C ARG A 227 11.92 -55.43 10.65
N PRO A 228 12.45 -54.90 9.54
CA PRO A 228 12.76 -53.48 9.43
C PRO A 228 11.47 -52.66 9.49
N VAL A 229 11.38 -51.75 10.46
CA VAL A 229 10.38 -50.67 10.44
C VAL A 229 10.83 -49.66 9.38
N GLN A 230 10.08 -49.61 8.30
CA GLN A 230 10.19 -48.61 7.23
C GLN A 230 10.08 -47.21 7.85
N ARG A 231 11.17 -46.44 7.79
CA ARG A 231 11.17 -45.00 8.05
C ARG A 231 10.44 -44.35 6.87
N LYS A 232 9.20 -43.91 7.07
CA LYS A 232 8.51 -43.01 6.11
C LYS A 232 9.30 -41.70 6.05
N ASN A 233 10.13 -41.56 5.02
CA ASN A 233 10.64 -40.27 4.59
C ASN A 233 9.47 -39.45 4.05
N ASN A 234 8.86 -38.61 4.89
CA ASN A 234 8.14 -37.43 4.39
C ASN A 234 9.17 -36.36 4.05
N ARG A 235 9.87 -36.57 2.93
CA ARG A 235 10.62 -35.53 2.24
C ARG A 235 9.59 -34.76 1.42
N ILE A 236 9.09 -33.64 1.97
CA ILE A 236 8.32 -32.66 1.19
C ILE A 236 9.28 -32.15 0.13
N GLY A 237 9.03 -32.56 -1.12
CA GLY A 237 9.76 -32.06 -2.27
C GLY A 237 9.48 -30.58 -2.44
N VAL A 238 10.50 -29.76 -2.21
CA VAL A 238 10.60 -28.44 -2.81
C VAL A 238 11.03 -28.68 -4.25
N SER A 239 10.06 -28.72 -5.17
CA SER A 239 10.35 -28.63 -6.60
C SER A 239 10.71 -27.18 -6.93
N ARG A 240 12.02 -26.96 -7.04
CA ARG A 240 12.63 -25.87 -7.80
C ARG A 240 12.24 -26.07 -9.28
N ILE A 241 11.49 -25.14 -9.85
CA ILE A 241 11.36 -24.98 -11.29
C ILE A 241 12.09 -23.69 -11.60
N ASP A 242 13.32 -23.86 -12.08
CA ASP A 242 14.04 -22.88 -12.87
C ASP A 242 13.72 -23.19 -14.34
N GLU A 243 13.58 -22.13 -15.15
CA GLU A 243 13.17 -22.00 -16.57
C GLU A 243 11.68 -21.77 -16.86
#